data_AF-A0A1Q7KVB4-F1
#
_entry.id   AF-A0A1Q7KVB4-F1
#
_cell.length_a   1.000
_cell.length_b   1.000
_cell.length_c   1.000
_cell.angle_alpha   90.00
_cell.angle_beta   90.00
_cell.angle_gamma   90.00
#
_symmetry.space_group_name_H-M   'P 1'
#
loop_
_entity.id
_entity.type
_entity.pdbx_description
1 polymer ?
#
loop_
_entity_poly.entity_id
_entity_poly.type
_entity_poly.pdbx_seq_one_letter_code
_entity_poly.pdbx_strand_id
1 'polypeptide(L)'
;MDIEKFTEDVYTIAEKLTAGQSPEIKSKINFVRERLIELYQKNLVKINHSVLEIICASNLISQGYTVDIEKHLSEILICDVFATKGDGTFIMEIETGFTPPDHALDTIDYYVARIGSKIARYSQYCSKFALATPVVGILPIPKLFLKPPSKRTKDEIQAIKDLVDRFYKNPPIEINDIVNARLHSVYLINIDKCFAKQVDPYTYLELTEKLQEASELDL
;
A
#
# COMPACT_ATOMS: atom_id res chain seq x y z
N MET A 1 6.63 -24.93 4.70
CA MET A 1 6.88 -23.50 4.96
C MET A 1 8.23 -23.41 5.61
N ASP A 2 9.14 -22.64 5.02
CA ASP A 2 10.52 -22.51 5.52
C ASP A 2 10.58 -21.32 6.49
N ILE A 3 10.45 -21.62 7.79
CA ILE A 3 10.44 -20.62 8.88
C ILE A 3 11.84 -20.10 9.14
N GLU A 4 12.85 -20.97 9.06
CA GLU A 4 14.24 -20.59 9.26
C GLU A 4 14.66 -19.56 8.22
N LYS A 5 14.42 -19.85 6.93
CA LYS A 5 14.73 -18.92 5.85
C LYS A 5 13.98 -17.60 5.96
N PHE A 6 12.67 -17.65 6.24
CA PHE A 6 11.89 -16.41 6.43
C PHE A 6 12.46 -15.56 7.55
N THR A 7 12.79 -16.20 8.68
CA THR A 7 13.37 -15.52 9.83
C THR A 7 14.70 -14.88 9.43
N GLU A 8 15.61 -15.63 8.82
CA GLU A 8 16.90 -15.12 8.35
C GLU A 8 16.77 -13.91 7.42
N ASP A 9 15.84 -13.96 6.46
CA ASP A 9 15.62 -12.88 5.50
C ASP A 9 15.11 -11.60 6.19
N VAL A 10 14.11 -11.69 7.09
CA VAL A 10 13.60 -10.52 7.82
C VAL A 10 14.64 -9.99 8.82
N TYR A 11 15.42 -10.86 9.47
CA TYR A 11 16.53 -10.44 10.33
C TYR A 11 17.58 -9.65 9.54
N THR A 12 17.98 -10.15 8.38
CA THR A 12 18.95 -9.47 7.50
C THR A 12 18.49 -8.07 7.11
N ILE A 13 17.22 -7.91 6.76
CA ILE A 13 16.65 -6.60 6.41
C ILE A 13 16.58 -5.70 7.66
N ALA A 14 16.13 -6.22 8.80
CA ALA A 14 16.06 -5.45 10.05
C ALA A 14 17.45 -4.95 10.48
N GLU A 15 18.49 -5.76 10.37
CA GLU A 15 19.87 -5.35 10.68
C GLU A 15 20.35 -4.20 9.80
N LYS A 16 20.08 -4.27 8.48
CA LYS A 16 20.38 -3.17 7.55
C LYS A 16 19.62 -1.90 7.92
N LEU A 17 18.34 -2.01 8.25
CA LEU A 17 17.47 -0.87 8.61
C LEU A 17 17.85 -0.25 9.96
N THR A 18 18.40 -1.03 10.88
CA THR A 18 18.77 -0.59 12.23
C THR A 18 20.21 -0.07 12.32
N ALA A 19 21.04 -0.30 11.30
CA ALA A 19 22.41 0.19 11.25
C ALA A 19 22.47 1.72 11.42
N GLY A 20 23.29 2.19 12.37
CA GLY A 20 23.44 3.61 12.68
C GLY A 20 22.23 4.29 13.35
N GLN A 21 21.13 3.57 13.61
CA GLN A 21 19.93 4.13 14.23
C GLN A 21 20.05 4.23 15.77
N SER A 22 19.22 5.09 16.37
CA SER A 22 19.12 5.21 17.82
C SER A 22 18.53 3.95 18.47
N PRO A 23 18.81 3.65 19.76
CA PRO A 23 18.23 2.51 20.45
C PRO A 23 16.70 2.46 20.40
N GLU A 24 16.03 3.62 20.44
CA GLU A 24 14.58 3.72 20.33
C GLU A 24 14.06 3.26 18.96
N ILE A 25 14.64 3.76 17.87
CA ILE A 25 14.28 3.35 16.50
C ILE A 25 14.54 1.86 16.32
N LYS A 26 15.70 1.37 16.79
CA LYS A 26 16.05 -0.06 16.75
C LYS A 26 15.01 -0.93 17.43
N SER A 27 14.57 -0.53 18.62
CA SER A 27 13.55 -1.27 19.38
C SER A 27 12.22 -1.33 18.61
N LYS A 28 11.78 -0.23 18.01
CA LYS A 28 10.54 -0.19 17.20
C LYS A 28 10.62 -1.05 15.94
N ILE A 29 11.76 -1.04 15.23
CA ILE A 29 11.96 -1.89 14.05
C ILE A 29 11.99 -3.37 14.45
N ASN A 30 12.66 -3.71 15.55
CA ASN A 30 12.70 -5.08 16.05
C ASN A 30 11.30 -5.58 16.45
N PHE A 31 10.47 -4.74 17.05
CA PHE A 31 9.07 -5.09 17.32
C PHE A 31 8.32 -5.48 16.05
N VAL A 32 8.47 -4.71 14.97
CA VAL A 32 7.87 -5.02 13.66
C VAL A 32 8.39 -6.35 13.11
N ARG A 33 9.71 -6.62 13.22
CA ARG A 33 10.30 -7.90 12.82
C ARG A 33 9.66 -9.08 13.56
N GLU A 34 9.58 -9.01 14.90
CA GLU A 34 8.99 -10.10 15.69
C GLU A 34 7.53 -10.33 15.30
N ARG A 35 6.76 -9.25 15.08
CA ARG A 35 5.38 -9.32 14.63
C ARG A 35 5.24 -10.06 13.28
N LEU A 36 6.12 -9.78 12.32
CA LEU A 36 6.15 -10.48 11.03
C LEU A 36 6.46 -11.97 11.18
N ILE A 37 7.38 -12.34 12.07
CA ILE A 37 7.71 -13.74 12.36
C ILE A 37 6.50 -14.47 12.94
N GLU A 38 5.79 -13.86 13.90
CA GLU A 38 4.57 -14.44 14.47
C GLU A 38 3.46 -14.64 13.42
N LEU A 39 3.28 -13.65 12.53
CA LEU A 39 2.30 -13.72 11.45
C LEU A 39 2.66 -14.81 10.44
N TYR A 40 3.94 -14.97 10.11
CA TYR A 40 4.39 -16.00 9.19
C TYR A 40 4.19 -17.40 9.76
N GLN A 41 4.46 -17.62 11.05
CA GLN A 41 4.17 -18.88 11.74
C GLN A 41 2.68 -19.28 11.65
N LYS A 42 1.78 -18.29 11.58
CA LYS A 42 0.34 -18.48 11.39
C LYS A 42 -0.09 -18.58 9.92
N ASN A 43 0.85 -18.57 8.98
CA ASN A 43 0.62 -18.53 7.52
C ASN A 43 -0.14 -17.29 7.02
N LEU A 44 -0.08 -16.17 7.77
CA LEU A 44 -0.84 -14.96 7.44
C LEU A 44 -0.11 -14.04 6.46
N VAL A 45 1.22 -14.13 6.37
CA VAL A 45 2.04 -13.29 5.49
C VAL A 45 2.96 -14.10 4.59
N LYS A 46 3.54 -13.45 3.59
CA LYS A 46 4.52 -14.03 2.66
C LYS A 46 5.80 -13.20 2.66
N ILE A 47 6.93 -13.88 2.48
CA ILE A 47 8.27 -13.28 2.57
C ILE A 47 8.46 -12.03 1.71
N ASN A 48 8.03 -12.08 0.44
CA ASN A 48 8.19 -10.97 -0.50
C ASN A 48 7.44 -9.73 -0.03
N HIS A 49 6.28 -9.89 0.60
CA HIS A 49 5.48 -8.77 1.11
C HIS A 49 6.04 -8.26 2.43
N SER A 50 6.43 -9.16 3.34
CA SER A 50 7.00 -8.82 4.64
C SER A 50 8.29 -8.00 4.59
N VAL A 51 9.12 -8.21 3.57
CA VAL A 51 10.29 -7.36 3.32
C VAL A 51 9.88 -5.93 2.96
N LEU A 52 8.83 -5.75 2.17
CA LEU A 52 8.30 -4.42 1.82
C LEU A 52 7.68 -3.74 3.03
N GLU A 53 6.91 -4.48 3.82
CA GLU A 53 6.26 -4.01 5.04
C GLU A 53 7.27 -3.43 6.03
N ILE A 54 8.35 -4.16 6.34
CA ILE A 54 9.36 -3.69 7.31
C ILE A 54 10.16 -2.49 6.79
N ILE A 55 10.41 -2.40 5.49
CA ILE A 55 11.08 -1.23 4.89
C ILE A 55 10.18 0.02 5.02
N CYS A 56 8.89 -0.11 4.69
CA CYS A 56 7.90 0.95 4.86
C CYS A 56 7.74 1.35 6.33
N ALA A 57 7.66 0.36 7.23
CA ALA A 57 7.57 0.57 8.66
C ALA A 57 8.77 1.35 9.20
N SER A 58 9.99 0.94 8.83
CA SER A 58 11.22 1.62 9.23
C SER A 58 11.24 3.09 8.80
N ASN A 59 10.80 3.38 7.56
CA ASN A 59 10.69 4.75 7.09
C ASN A 59 9.72 5.58 7.96
N LEU A 60 8.54 5.06 8.28
CA LEU A 60 7.58 5.74 9.17
C LEU A 60 8.10 5.87 10.61
N ILE A 61 8.75 4.85 11.15
CA ILE A 61 9.36 4.87 12.49
C ILE A 61 10.41 5.98 12.57
N SER A 62 11.25 6.13 11.54
CA SER A 62 12.26 7.21 11.48
C SER A 62 11.65 8.61 11.49
N GLN A 63 10.40 8.73 11.03
CA GLN A 63 9.63 9.98 11.06
C GLN A 63 8.85 10.16 12.37
N GLY A 64 9.05 9.29 13.36
CA GLY A 64 8.44 9.37 14.69
C GLY A 64 7.04 8.76 14.77
N TYR A 65 6.65 7.89 13.84
CA TYR A 65 5.42 7.10 13.98
C TYR A 65 5.64 5.86 14.84
N THR A 66 4.59 5.42 15.52
CA THR A 66 4.46 4.04 16.02
C THR A 66 3.76 3.21 14.96
N VAL A 67 4.31 2.03 14.62
CA VAL A 67 3.84 1.22 13.49
C VAL A 67 3.41 -0.16 13.95
N ASP A 68 2.35 -0.66 13.33
CA ASP A 68 1.83 -2.03 13.41
C ASP A 68 1.61 -2.56 11.98
N ILE A 69 1.69 -3.87 11.79
CA ILE A 69 1.63 -4.55 10.49
C ILE A 69 0.50 -5.56 10.48
N GLU A 70 -0.18 -5.70 9.34
CA GLU A 70 -1.36 -6.54 9.17
C GLU A 70 -2.44 -6.23 10.23
N LYS A 71 -2.78 -4.94 10.34
CA LYS A 71 -3.73 -4.46 11.36
C LYS A 71 -5.16 -4.55 10.86
N HIS A 72 -6.02 -5.18 11.65
CA HIS A 72 -7.47 -5.17 11.42
C HIS A 72 -8.05 -3.76 11.57
N LEU A 73 -8.75 -3.31 10.53
CA LEU A 73 -9.51 -2.06 10.46
C LEU A 73 -11.01 -2.30 10.68
N SER A 74 -11.48 -3.46 10.26
CA SER A 74 -12.85 -3.97 10.47
C SER A 74 -12.83 -5.50 10.55
N GLU A 75 -14.00 -6.13 10.56
CA GLU A 75 -14.11 -7.60 10.52
C GLU A 75 -13.51 -8.20 9.24
N ILE A 76 -13.48 -7.44 8.14
CA ILE A 76 -13.08 -7.94 6.81
C ILE A 76 -11.86 -7.23 6.22
N LEU A 77 -11.48 -6.06 6.73
CA LEU A 77 -10.34 -5.29 6.22
C LEU A 77 -9.15 -5.38 7.17
N ILE A 78 -8.02 -5.81 6.62
CA ILE A 78 -6.69 -5.79 7.24
C ILE A 78 -5.82 -4.94 6.33
N CYS A 79 -5.09 -3.98 6.90
CA CYS A 79 -4.14 -3.18 6.14
C CYS A 79 -2.70 -3.63 6.36
N ASP A 80 -1.89 -3.44 5.33
CA ASP A 80 -0.48 -3.84 5.34
C ASP A 80 0.29 -3.09 6.42
N VAL A 81 0.25 -1.75 6.42
CA VAL A 81 0.94 -0.92 7.43
C VAL A 81 -0.02 0.07 8.06
N PHE A 82 -0.16 0.01 9.38
CA PHE A 82 -0.87 1.00 10.18
C PHE A 82 0.11 1.77 11.05
N ALA A 83 -0.02 3.09 11.11
CA ALA A 83 0.85 3.90 11.94
C ALA A 83 0.11 5.05 12.64
N THR A 84 0.61 5.46 13.81
CA THR A 84 0.07 6.59 14.58
C THR A 84 1.16 7.59 14.93
N LYS A 85 0.80 8.87 14.93
CA LYS A 85 1.65 9.97 15.39
C LYS A 85 0.79 11.09 15.92
N GLY A 86 0.88 11.34 17.23
CA GLY A 86 -0.11 12.18 17.93
C GLY A 86 -1.52 11.61 17.75
N ASP A 87 -2.48 12.47 17.42
CA ASP A 87 -3.87 12.07 17.16
C ASP A 87 -4.12 11.60 15.71
N GLY A 88 -3.09 11.63 14.85
CA GLY A 88 -3.19 11.25 13.46
C GLY A 88 -2.93 9.76 13.23
N THR A 89 -3.70 9.17 12.32
CA THR A 89 -3.52 7.79 11.83
C THR A 89 -3.07 7.78 10.37
N PHE A 90 -2.19 6.84 10.04
CA PHE A 90 -1.65 6.63 8.71
C PHE A 90 -1.86 5.17 8.30
N ILE A 91 -2.39 4.94 7.11
CA ILE A 91 -2.48 3.61 6.51
C ILE A 91 -1.69 3.61 5.21
N MET A 92 -0.88 2.56 5.01
CA MET A 92 -0.20 2.27 3.75
C MET A 92 -0.67 0.92 3.24
N GLU A 93 -1.05 0.87 1.97
CA GLU A 93 -1.24 -0.38 1.24
C GLU A 93 -0.11 -0.58 0.23
N ILE A 94 0.49 -1.76 0.23
CA ILE A 94 1.62 -2.15 -0.60
C ILE A 94 1.12 -2.96 -1.80
N GLU A 95 1.60 -2.60 -2.97
CA GLU A 95 1.16 -3.13 -4.25
C GLU A 95 2.37 -3.58 -5.07
N THR A 96 2.40 -4.88 -5.38
CA THR A 96 3.56 -5.58 -5.96
C THR A 96 3.41 -5.90 -7.45
N GLY A 97 2.26 -5.58 -8.06
CA GLY A 97 1.95 -5.91 -9.45
C GLY A 97 1.47 -7.35 -9.67
N PHE A 98 1.20 -8.13 -8.60
CA PHE A 98 0.67 -9.48 -8.76
C PHE A 98 -0.76 -9.46 -9.34
N THR A 99 -0.96 -10.21 -10.43
CA THR A 99 -2.28 -10.45 -11.02
C THR A 99 -2.63 -11.94 -10.90
N PRO A 100 -3.79 -12.29 -10.31
CA PRO A 100 -4.25 -13.68 -10.24
C PRO A 100 -4.43 -14.31 -11.64
N PRO A 101 -4.25 -15.63 -11.78
CA PRO A 101 -4.46 -16.34 -13.04
C PRO A 101 -5.84 -16.12 -13.68
N ASP A 102 -6.88 -15.96 -12.86
CA ASP A 102 -8.26 -15.72 -13.32
C ASP A 102 -8.42 -14.39 -14.07
N HIS A 103 -7.44 -13.47 -13.91
CA HIS A 103 -7.43 -12.16 -14.54
C HIS A 103 -6.31 -12.01 -15.59
N ALA A 104 -5.85 -13.12 -16.18
CA ALA A 104 -4.76 -13.13 -17.15
C ALA A 104 -5.09 -12.42 -18.47
N LEU A 105 -6.38 -12.24 -18.80
CA LEU A 105 -6.84 -11.62 -20.04
C LEU A 105 -7.37 -10.19 -19.87
N ASP A 106 -7.53 -9.73 -18.64
CA ASP A 106 -8.05 -8.40 -18.25
C ASP A 106 -7.18 -7.77 -17.14
N THR A 107 -5.88 -8.04 -17.19
CA THR A 107 -4.89 -7.67 -16.17
C THR A 107 -4.89 -6.18 -15.83
N ILE A 108 -5.02 -5.32 -16.85
CA ILE A 108 -5.03 -3.87 -16.69
C ILE A 108 -6.28 -3.43 -15.93
N ASP A 109 -7.47 -3.79 -16.42
CA ASP A 109 -8.75 -3.45 -15.78
C ASP A 109 -8.80 -3.96 -14.34
N TYR A 110 -8.36 -5.20 -14.11
CA TYR A 110 -8.24 -5.77 -12.77
C TYR A 110 -7.33 -4.94 -11.87
N TYR A 111 -6.15 -4.55 -12.36
CA TYR A 111 -5.18 -3.83 -11.55
C TYR A 111 -5.63 -2.40 -11.25
N VAL A 112 -6.22 -1.70 -12.23
CA VAL A 112 -6.85 -0.38 -12.02
C VAL A 112 -7.98 -0.49 -10.98
N ALA A 113 -8.84 -1.51 -11.09
CA ALA A 113 -9.90 -1.79 -10.13
C ALA A 113 -9.34 -2.08 -8.72
N ARG A 114 -8.25 -2.83 -8.62
CA ARG A 114 -7.55 -3.14 -7.37
C ARG A 114 -7.05 -1.88 -6.68
N ILE A 115 -6.34 -1.03 -7.41
CA ILE A 115 -5.84 0.24 -6.91
C ILE A 115 -7.01 1.13 -6.46
N GLY A 116 -8.06 1.25 -7.29
CA GLY A 116 -9.24 2.03 -6.95
C GLY A 116 -9.96 1.53 -5.71
N SER A 117 -10.15 0.21 -5.59
CA SER A 117 -10.78 -0.45 -4.43
C SER A 117 -9.98 -0.19 -3.16
N LYS A 118 -8.63 -0.30 -3.21
CA LYS A 118 -7.77 -0.02 -2.06
C LYS A 118 -7.85 1.44 -1.63
N ILE A 119 -7.71 2.37 -2.56
CA ILE A 119 -7.82 3.80 -2.24
C ILE A 119 -9.17 4.10 -1.60
N ALA A 120 -10.26 3.63 -2.20
CA ALA A 120 -11.60 3.98 -1.74
C ALA A 120 -11.96 3.31 -0.39
N ARG A 121 -11.59 2.05 -0.15
CA ARG A 121 -11.90 1.35 1.12
C ARG A 121 -11.03 1.80 2.28
N TYR A 122 -9.71 1.80 2.09
CA TYR A 122 -8.77 1.94 3.21
C TYR A 122 -8.61 3.40 3.64
N SER A 123 -8.77 4.36 2.73
CA SER A 123 -8.68 5.77 3.11
C SER A 123 -9.78 6.25 4.05
N GLN A 124 -10.87 5.50 4.22
CA GLN A 124 -11.93 5.82 5.18
C GLN A 124 -11.49 5.59 6.64
N TYR A 125 -10.47 4.78 6.87
CA TYR A 125 -10.03 4.35 8.20
C TYR A 125 -8.83 5.13 8.72
N CYS A 126 -8.40 6.20 8.02
CA CYS A 126 -7.24 6.96 8.42
C CYS A 126 -7.30 8.45 8.09
N SER A 127 -6.47 9.23 8.78
CA SER A 127 -6.27 10.64 8.46
C SER A 127 -5.37 10.84 7.23
N LYS A 128 -4.44 9.90 6.98
CA LYS A 128 -3.55 9.87 5.81
C LYS A 128 -3.46 8.47 5.25
N PHE A 129 -3.73 8.36 3.96
CA PHE A 129 -3.67 7.12 3.20
C PHE A 129 -2.58 7.20 2.14
N ALA A 130 -1.81 6.12 2.01
CA ALA A 130 -0.77 5.99 1.01
C ALA A 130 -0.84 4.64 0.30
N LEU A 131 -0.37 4.64 -0.95
CA LEU A 131 0.02 3.43 -1.65
C LEU A 131 1.54 3.32 -1.61
N ALA A 132 2.06 2.10 -1.66
CA ALA A 132 3.48 1.86 -1.82
C ALA A 132 3.72 0.78 -2.88
N THR A 133 4.81 0.90 -3.64
CA THR A 133 5.16 -0.07 -4.66
C THR A 133 6.67 -0.19 -4.80
N PRO A 134 7.21 -1.37 -5.14
CA PRO A 134 8.59 -1.48 -5.58
C PRO A 134 8.90 -0.55 -6.76
N VAL A 135 10.12 0.01 -6.81
CA VAL A 135 10.56 0.93 -7.88
C VAL A 135 10.54 0.35 -9.31
N VAL A 136 10.29 -0.95 -9.44
CA VAL A 136 10.16 -1.65 -10.73
C VAL A 136 8.73 -1.68 -11.26
N GLY A 137 7.74 -1.23 -10.48
CA GLY A 137 6.33 -1.19 -10.84
C GLY A 137 5.80 0.23 -11.01
N ILE A 138 4.76 0.36 -11.85
CA ILE A 138 3.98 1.59 -12.02
C ILE A 138 2.54 1.29 -11.57
N LEU A 139 2.01 2.11 -10.68
CA LEU A 139 0.64 2.01 -10.19
C LEU A 139 -0.30 2.73 -11.14
N PRO A 140 -1.32 2.05 -11.69
CA PRO A 140 -2.36 2.68 -12.50
C PRO A 140 -3.36 3.40 -11.58
N ILE A 141 -2.99 4.57 -11.06
CA ILE A 141 -3.82 5.33 -10.11
C ILE A 141 -4.89 6.09 -10.89
N PRO A 142 -6.20 5.82 -10.67
CA PRO A 142 -7.25 6.54 -11.37
C PRO A 142 -7.24 8.03 -11.04
N LYS A 143 -7.32 8.89 -12.08
CA LYS A 143 -7.18 10.36 -11.92
C LYS A 143 -8.25 10.96 -11.02
N LEU A 144 -9.40 10.30 -10.90
CA LEU A 144 -10.49 10.67 -9.97
C LEU A 144 -9.97 10.90 -8.54
N PHE A 145 -9.06 10.06 -8.06
CA PHE A 145 -8.60 10.09 -6.67
C PHE A 145 -7.63 11.23 -6.34
N LEU A 146 -7.12 11.93 -7.37
CA LEU A 146 -6.37 13.16 -7.17
C LEU A 146 -7.29 14.37 -6.99
N LYS A 147 -8.51 14.31 -7.55
CA LYS A 147 -9.50 15.38 -7.41
C LYS A 147 -10.03 15.43 -5.98
N PRO A 148 -10.22 16.62 -5.39
CA PRO A 148 -10.92 16.73 -4.13
C PRO A 148 -12.37 16.25 -4.30
N PRO A 149 -13.02 15.71 -3.25
CA PRO A 149 -14.39 15.17 -3.33
C PRO A 149 -15.40 16.10 -4.00
N SER A 150 -15.31 17.41 -3.74
CA SER A 150 -16.19 18.44 -4.30
C SER A 150 -16.06 18.67 -5.82
N LYS A 151 -14.99 18.18 -6.45
CA LYS A 151 -14.73 18.32 -7.90
C LYS A 151 -14.96 17.02 -8.68
N ARG A 152 -15.43 15.96 -8.03
CA ARG A 152 -15.71 14.67 -8.67
C ARG A 152 -17.09 14.73 -9.33
N THR A 153 -17.18 14.36 -10.60
CA THR A 153 -18.47 14.28 -11.30
C THR A 153 -19.13 12.93 -11.06
N LYS A 154 -20.46 12.87 -11.20
CA LYS A 154 -21.22 11.63 -11.04
C LYS A 154 -20.76 10.55 -12.02
N ASP A 155 -20.46 10.93 -13.27
CA ASP A 155 -20.07 9.99 -14.31
C ASP A 155 -18.71 9.37 -14.01
N GLU A 156 -17.74 10.15 -13.52
CA GLU A 156 -16.44 9.60 -13.11
C GLU A 156 -16.56 8.66 -11.91
N ILE A 157 -17.38 9.02 -10.92
CA ILE A 157 -17.63 8.17 -9.76
C ILE A 157 -18.27 6.85 -10.19
N GLN A 158 -19.24 6.92 -11.10
CA GLN A 158 -19.92 5.74 -11.61
C GLN A 158 -18.97 4.85 -12.42
N ALA A 159 -18.11 5.43 -13.26
CA ALA A 159 -17.11 4.67 -14.01
C ALA A 159 -16.16 3.89 -13.09
N ILE A 160 -15.68 4.51 -12.01
CA ILE A 160 -14.85 3.82 -11.00
C ILE A 160 -15.65 2.74 -10.28
N LYS A 161 -16.91 3.01 -9.93
CA LYS A 161 -17.77 2.01 -9.29
C LYS A 161 -17.97 0.79 -10.18
N ASP A 162 -18.33 1.00 -11.44
CA ASP A 162 -18.59 -0.07 -12.40
C ASP A 162 -17.34 -0.91 -12.65
N LEU A 163 -16.17 -0.26 -12.71
CA LEU A 163 -14.88 -0.93 -12.82
C LEU A 163 -14.56 -1.77 -11.57
N VAL A 164 -14.65 -1.17 -10.38
CA VAL A 164 -14.32 -1.85 -9.11
C VAL A 164 -15.28 -3.01 -8.83
N ASP A 165 -16.59 -2.81 -8.97
CA ASP A 165 -17.60 -3.83 -8.69
C ASP A 165 -17.59 -4.97 -9.72
N ARG A 166 -16.95 -4.79 -10.88
CA ARG A 166 -16.69 -5.89 -11.83
C ARG A 166 -15.85 -6.99 -11.17
N PHE A 167 -14.88 -6.61 -10.34
CA PHE A 167 -13.88 -7.50 -9.74
C PHE A 167 -14.06 -7.70 -8.22
N TYR A 168 -14.61 -6.73 -7.50
CA TYR A 168 -14.71 -6.70 -6.04
C TYR A 168 -16.16 -6.66 -5.57
N LYS A 169 -16.81 -7.83 -5.52
CA LYS A 169 -18.26 -7.95 -5.29
C LYS A 169 -18.68 -8.25 -3.85
N ASN A 170 -17.78 -8.67 -2.98
CA ASN A 170 -18.11 -9.20 -1.65
C ASN A 170 -17.24 -8.56 -0.55
N PRO A 171 -17.69 -7.45 0.07
CA PRO A 171 -18.85 -6.63 -0.32
C PRO A 171 -18.52 -5.72 -1.53
N PRO A 172 -19.51 -5.26 -2.30
CA PRO A 172 -19.31 -4.22 -3.30
C PRO A 172 -18.84 -2.93 -2.66
N ILE A 173 -18.31 -1.99 -3.44
CA ILE A 173 -17.86 -0.71 -2.90
C ILE A 173 -18.99 0.32 -2.83
N GLU A 174 -19.09 1.02 -1.71
CA GLU A 174 -20.08 2.08 -1.53
C GLU A 174 -19.70 3.31 -2.36
N ILE A 175 -20.69 3.96 -2.98
CA ILE A 175 -20.47 5.20 -3.75
C ILE A 175 -19.81 6.27 -2.85
N ASN A 176 -20.25 6.36 -1.60
CA ASN A 176 -19.70 7.31 -0.64
C ASN A 176 -18.22 7.06 -0.33
N ASP A 177 -17.75 5.81 -0.37
CA ASP A 177 -16.35 5.49 -0.18
C ASP A 177 -15.54 6.05 -1.36
N ILE A 178 -16.01 5.87 -2.60
CA ILE A 178 -15.39 6.44 -3.80
C ILE A 178 -15.41 7.97 -3.76
N VAL A 179 -16.52 8.60 -3.37
CA VAL A 179 -16.64 10.07 -3.28
C VAL A 179 -15.65 10.65 -2.28
N ASN A 180 -15.52 10.03 -1.11
CA ASN A 180 -14.71 10.57 -0.02
C ASN A 180 -13.27 10.07 -0.02
N ALA A 181 -12.94 9.10 -0.87
CA ALA A 181 -11.61 8.50 -0.98
C ALA A 181 -10.50 9.53 -1.15
N ARG A 182 -9.35 9.31 -0.51
CA ARG A 182 -8.19 10.20 -0.60
C ARG A 182 -6.90 9.42 -0.73
N LEU A 183 -6.05 9.83 -1.66
CA LEU A 183 -4.67 9.40 -1.74
C LEU A 183 -3.76 10.57 -1.36
N HIS A 184 -2.96 10.41 -0.30
CA HIS A 184 -2.13 11.50 0.21
C HIS A 184 -0.67 11.38 -0.23
N SER A 185 -0.21 10.16 -0.54
CA SER A 185 1.14 9.92 -1.02
C SER A 185 1.31 8.56 -1.67
N VAL A 186 2.33 8.45 -2.51
CA VAL A 186 2.81 7.20 -3.09
C VAL A 186 4.23 6.96 -2.60
N TYR A 187 4.54 5.75 -2.14
CA TYR A 187 5.86 5.36 -1.66
C TYR A 187 6.55 4.46 -2.68
N LEU A 188 7.78 4.83 -3.04
CA LEU A 188 8.65 4.06 -3.91
C LEU A 188 9.62 3.25 -3.06
N ILE A 189 9.53 1.93 -3.14
CA ILE A 189 10.33 1.00 -2.33
C ILE A 189 11.52 0.51 -3.16
N ASN A 190 12.73 0.83 -2.69
CA ASN A 190 13.96 0.23 -3.19
C ASN A 190 14.42 -0.85 -2.20
N ILE A 191 14.16 -2.11 -2.56
CA ILE A 191 14.43 -3.27 -1.72
C ILE A 191 15.93 -3.45 -1.52
N ASP A 192 16.69 -3.41 -2.61
CA ASP A 192 18.14 -3.64 -2.61
C ASP A 192 18.88 -2.60 -1.75
N LYS A 193 18.40 -1.35 -1.78
CA LYS A 193 18.93 -0.25 -0.97
C LYS A 193 18.22 -0.10 0.38
N CYS A 194 17.26 -0.97 0.69
CA CYS A 194 16.51 -1.01 1.95
C CYS A 194 15.90 0.35 2.37
N PHE A 195 15.24 1.05 1.45
CA PHE A 195 14.50 2.27 1.81
C PHE A 195 13.19 2.39 1.03
N ALA A 196 12.25 3.16 1.59
CA ALA A 196 11.09 3.67 0.89
C ALA A 196 11.14 5.20 0.84
N LYS A 197 10.72 5.79 -0.27
CA LYS A 197 10.67 7.25 -0.45
C LYS A 197 9.27 7.70 -0.81
N GLN A 198 8.77 8.67 -0.06
CA GLN A 198 7.50 9.31 -0.31
C GLN A 198 7.58 10.24 -1.53
N VAL A 199 6.53 10.20 -2.36
CA VAL A 199 6.27 11.09 -3.49
C VAL A 199 4.82 11.57 -3.36
N ASP A 200 4.54 12.83 -3.69
CA ASP A 200 3.16 13.30 -3.75
C ASP A 200 2.45 12.68 -4.97
N PRO A 201 1.12 12.44 -4.90
CA PRO A 201 0.42 11.72 -5.97
C PRO A 201 0.41 12.46 -7.32
N TYR A 202 0.48 13.80 -7.31
CA TYR A 202 0.51 14.60 -8.54
C TYR A 202 1.84 14.43 -9.26
N THR A 203 2.96 14.63 -8.56
CA THR A 203 4.30 14.37 -9.09
C THR A 203 4.46 12.92 -9.54
N TYR A 204 3.89 11.96 -8.82
CA TYR A 204 3.93 10.55 -9.23
C TYR A 204 3.28 10.34 -10.60
N LEU A 205 2.10 10.91 -10.83
CA LEU A 205 1.44 10.83 -12.14
C LEU A 205 2.24 11.57 -13.22
N GLU A 206 2.75 12.77 -12.96
CA GLU A 206 3.58 13.51 -13.93
C GLU A 206 4.82 12.71 -14.36
N LEU A 207 5.47 12.01 -13.41
CA LEU A 207 6.64 11.18 -13.70
C LEU A 207 6.30 9.92 -14.51
N THR A 208 5.04 9.46 -14.47
CA THR A 208 4.61 8.21 -15.10
C THR A 208 3.76 8.41 -16.36
N GLU A 209 3.27 9.64 -16.60
CA GLU A 209 2.37 10.00 -17.69
C GLU A 209 2.85 9.53 -19.07
N LYS A 210 4.10 9.83 -19.44
CA LYS A 210 4.66 9.44 -20.75
C LYS A 210 4.72 7.94 -20.96
N LEU A 211 4.93 7.17 -19.88
CA LEU A 211 4.95 5.71 -19.95
C LEU A 211 3.53 5.16 -20.10
N GLN A 212 2.57 5.74 -19.37
CA GLN A 212 1.16 5.36 -19.44
C GLN A 212 0.58 5.65 -20.83
N GLU A 213 0.85 6.84 -21.39
CA GLU A 213 0.47 7.22 -22.75
C GLU A 213 1.06 6.25 -23.80
N ALA A 214 2.36 5.97 -23.71
CA ALA A 214 3.03 5.04 -24.63
C ALA A 214 2.52 3.60 -24.51
N SER A 215 1.92 3.24 -23.38
CA SER A 215 1.31 1.93 -23.13
C SER A 215 -0.20 1.88 -23.37
N GLU A 216 -0.80 2.96 -23.88
CA GLU A 216 -2.25 3.05 -24.15
C GLU A 216 -3.11 2.82 -22.88
N LEU A 217 -2.59 3.23 -21.72
CA LEU A 217 -3.27 3.09 -20.44
C LEU A 217 -4.09 4.36 -20.15
N ASP A 218 -5.42 4.25 -20.23
CA ASP A 218 -6.35 5.34 -19.90
C ASP A 218 -6.80 5.24 -18.43
N LEU A 219 -6.59 6.31 -17.64
CA LEU A 219 -6.76 6.37 -16.16
C LEU A 219 -7.56 7.58 -15.69
#